data_AF-A0ABD1KV97-F1
#
_entry.id   AF-A0ABD1KV97-F1
#
_cell.length_a   1.000
_cell.length_b   1.000
_cell.length_c   1.000
_cell.angle_alpha   90.00
_cell.angle_beta   90.00
_cell.angle_gamma   90.00
#
_symmetry.space_group_name_H-M   'P 1'
#
loop_
_entity.id
_entity.type
_entity.pdbx_description
1 polymer ?
#
loop_
_entity_poly.entity_id
_entity_poly.type
_entity_poly.pdbx_seq_one_letter_code
_entity_poly.pdbx_strand_id
1 'polypeptide(L)'
;MAASTSDSDVAMSSGPTSASADSVDPTAQFQYSLILQHLIGDKRPIKDLNPAVMGAMPSPHKTDQEKMIERGMESCAFKSLLACVGGFVLGGAFGVFTAGIDTNVGFDPKDPLRTPTAREVLKDMGQRGMSYAKNFAIVGAMFSCTECIIESHRGKSDWKNAVYSGCVTGGAIGFRAGLKAGVLGCGGFAAFSAAIEYYLR
;
A
#
# COMPACT_ATOMS: atom_id res chain seq x y z
N MET A 1 -5.87 7.74 38.83
CA MET A 1 -4.76 7.06 39.53
C MET A 1 -3.49 7.80 39.13
N ALA A 2 -3.13 8.88 39.81
CA ALA A 2 -2.37 8.94 41.07
C ALA A 2 -0.91 8.49 40.90
N ALA A 3 0.02 9.45 40.89
CA ALA A 3 1.28 9.41 41.65
C ALA A 3 1.92 10.80 41.65
N SER A 4 2.04 11.34 42.87
CA SER A 4 2.71 12.57 43.29
C SER A 4 4.08 12.26 43.91
N THR A 5 4.74 13.31 44.44
CA THR A 5 5.93 13.38 45.34
C THR A 5 7.28 13.47 44.63
N SER A 6 7.93 14.64 44.49
CA SER A 6 8.53 15.60 45.47
C SER A 6 9.99 15.26 45.79
N ASP A 7 10.89 16.21 45.54
CA ASP A 7 11.95 16.50 46.50
C ASP A 7 12.45 17.94 46.36
N SER A 8 12.62 18.59 47.52
CA SER A 8 13.05 19.97 47.73
C SER A 8 14.38 19.91 48.46
N ASP A 9 15.36 20.73 48.08
CA ASP A 9 16.53 21.18 48.88
C ASP A 9 17.45 21.98 47.92
N VAL A 10 18.09 23.13 48.19
CA VAL A 10 18.45 23.89 49.39
C VAL A 10 18.75 25.36 48.98
N ALA A 11 18.71 26.24 49.96
CA ALA A 11 18.68 27.71 49.96
C ALA A 11 19.99 28.49 49.68
N MET A 12 19.85 29.84 49.73
CA MET A 12 20.86 30.92 49.98
C MET A 12 21.74 31.35 48.78
N SER A 13 22.05 32.62 48.50
CA SER A 13 22.15 33.86 49.30
C SER A 13 22.32 35.12 48.41
N SER A 14 21.83 36.28 48.90
CA SER A 14 22.35 37.67 48.80
C SER A 14 22.67 38.36 47.44
N GLY A 15 22.05 39.54 47.20
CA GLY A 15 22.33 40.50 46.09
C GLY A 15 23.65 41.31 46.25
N PRO A 16 23.79 42.59 45.80
CA PRO A 16 22.92 43.49 45.02
C PRO A 16 23.60 44.18 43.80
N THR A 17 22.80 44.93 43.02
CA THR A 17 23.14 46.14 42.21
C THR A 17 24.42 46.21 41.36
N SER A 18 24.23 46.37 40.05
CA SER A 18 24.95 47.39 39.29
C SER A 18 24.20 47.71 37.99
N ALA A 19 23.60 48.89 37.96
CA ALA A 19 23.23 49.55 36.71
C ALA A 19 24.50 49.84 35.92
N SER A 20 24.52 49.46 34.65
CA SER A 20 25.51 49.91 33.67
C SER A 20 24.75 50.20 32.40
N ALA A 21 24.54 51.49 32.16
CA ALA A 21 24.15 51.99 30.86
C ALA A 21 25.26 51.65 29.88
N ASP A 22 24.95 50.95 28.78
CA ASP A 22 25.85 50.85 27.65
C ASP A 22 25.08 50.90 26.32
N SER A 23 25.45 51.94 25.56
CA SER A 23 25.42 52.07 24.10
C SER A 23 24.29 51.41 23.30
N VAL A 24 23.39 52.26 22.79
CA VAL A 24 22.58 51.96 21.60
C VAL A 24 23.51 51.87 20.39
N ASP A 25 23.86 50.66 19.99
CA ASP A 25 24.43 50.34 18.68
C ASP A 25 23.29 49.80 17.80
N PRO A 26 22.85 50.50 16.73
CA PRO A 26 21.64 50.15 15.98
C PRO A 26 21.77 48.87 15.14
N THR A 27 22.90 48.16 15.25
CA THR A 27 23.19 46.92 14.51
C THR A 27 23.31 45.66 15.39
N ALA A 28 23.14 45.78 16.71
CA ALA A 28 23.34 44.67 17.67
C ALA A 28 22.07 44.23 18.44
N GLN A 29 20.86 44.66 18.04
CA GLN A 29 19.65 44.52 18.86
C GLN A 29 18.67 43.40 18.43
N PHE A 30 19.13 42.41 17.67
CA PHE A 30 18.38 41.15 17.49
C PHE A 30 19.24 40.00 18.01
N GLN A 31 18.95 39.52 19.23
CA GLN A 31 19.54 38.27 19.71
C GLN A 31 18.95 37.12 18.87
N TYR A 32 19.62 36.77 17.78
CA TYR A 32 19.21 35.70 16.86
C TYR A 32 18.92 34.39 17.58
N SER A 33 19.64 34.09 18.67
CA SER A 33 19.41 32.92 19.51
C SER A 33 18.03 32.93 20.19
N LEU A 34 17.55 34.07 20.67
CA LEU A 34 16.20 34.20 21.25
C LEU A 34 15.11 34.12 20.18
N ILE A 35 15.35 34.69 19.00
CA ILE A 35 14.42 34.63 17.87
C ILE A 35 14.30 33.19 17.36
N LEU A 36 15.42 32.46 17.25
CA LEU A 36 15.42 31.03 16.91
C LEU A 36 14.67 30.19 17.95
N GLN A 37 14.80 30.51 19.25
CA GLN A 37 14.04 29.83 20.30
C GLN A 37 12.52 30.03 20.17
N HIS A 38 12.08 31.19 19.65
CA HIS A 38 10.66 31.49 19.44
C HIS A 38 10.11 30.96 18.10
N LEU A 39 10.96 30.79 17.08
CA LEU A 39 10.53 30.32 15.76
C LEU A 39 10.62 28.80 15.60
N ILE A 40 11.69 28.18 16.13
CA ILE A 40 12.05 26.76 15.91
C ILE A 40 12.23 26.02 17.25
N GLY A 41 12.51 26.72 18.35
CA GLY A 41 12.75 26.12 19.66
C GLY A 41 11.51 25.89 20.52
N ASP A 42 11.75 25.47 21.76
CA ASP A 42 10.71 25.03 22.72
C ASP A 42 9.73 26.14 23.13
N LYS A 43 10.09 27.42 22.90
CA LYS A 43 9.25 28.58 23.20
C LYS A 43 8.33 28.96 22.03
N ARG A 44 8.28 28.16 20.97
CA ARG A 44 7.41 28.42 19.81
C ARG A 44 5.94 28.33 20.20
N PRO A 45 5.14 29.40 20.00
CA PRO A 45 3.69 29.32 20.19
C PRO A 45 3.05 28.44 19.11
N ILE A 46 2.11 27.58 19.50
CA ILE A 46 1.26 26.83 18.56
C ILE A 46 0.44 27.87 17.78
N LYS A 47 0.64 27.93 16.47
CA LYS A 47 -0.14 28.81 15.59
C LYS A 47 -0.97 27.93 14.67
N ASP A 48 -2.27 28.19 14.61
CA ASP A 48 -3.16 27.58 13.64
C ASP A 48 -2.96 28.28 12.30
N LEU A 49 -2.07 27.72 11.48
CA LEU A 49 -1.83 28.25 10.14
C LEU A 49 -3.00 27.83 9.25
N ASN A 50 -3.68 28.82 8.67
CA ASN A 50 -4.69 28.56 7.67
C ASN A 50 -3.99 28.02 6.39
N PRO A 51 -4.24 26.77 5.99
CA PRO A 51 -3.57 26.15 4.84
C PRO A 51 -3.84 26.89 3.52
N ALA A 52 -4.92 27.68 3.44
CA ALA A 52 -5.23 28.51 2.28
C ALA A 52 -4.26 29.70 2.09
N VAL A 53 -3.51 30.09 3.12
CA VAL A 53 -2.60 31.24 3.10
C VAL A 53 -1.13 30.83 2.92
N MET A 54 -0.77 29.57 3.25
CA MET A 54 0.61 29.08 3.15
C MET A 54 1.01 28.54 1.77
N GLY A 55 0.06 28.09 0.96
CA GLY A 55 0.32 27.47 -0.34
C GLY A 55 0.32 28.48 -1.49
N ALA A 56 1.22 28.31 -2.46
CA ALA A 56 1.20 29.07 -3.72
C ALA A 56 -0.07 28.78 -4.56
N MET A 57 -0.74 27.66 -4.30
CA MET A 57 -2.04 27.31 -4.87
C MET A 57 -2.99 26.95 -3.72
N PRO A 58 -4.21 27.54 -3.66
CA PRO A 58 -5.21 27.14 -2.68
C PRO A 58 -5.67 25.71 -3.00
N SER A 59 -5.21 24.74 -2.21
CA SER A 59 -5.75 23.38 -2.28
C SER A 59 -7.18 23.38 -1.73
N PRO A 60 -8.16 22.74 -2.40
CA PRO A 60 -9.50 22.59 -1.85
C PRO A 60 -9.42 21.93 -0.48
N HIS A 61 -10.15 22.48 0.50
CA HIS A 61 -10.16 21.96 1.87
C HIS A 61 -10.83 20.58 1.90
N LYS A 62 -10.03 19.51 1.75
CA LYS A 62 -10.51 18.14 1.96
C LYS A 62 -10.84 17.94 3.44
N THR A 63 -12.04 17.45 3.72
CA THR A 63 -12.45 17.04 5.06
C THR A 63 -11.55 15.91 5.56
N ASP A 64 -11.40 15.76 6.88
CA ASP A 64 -10.54 14.70 7.42
C ASP A 64 -11.06 13.29 7.08
N GLN A 65 -12.38 13.17 6.86
CA GLN A 65 -13.01 11.95 6.34
C GLN A 65 -12.52 11.62 4.92
N GLU A 66 -12.46 12.60 4.02
CA GLU A 66 -11.95 12.41 2.65
C GLU A 66 -10.46 12.04 2.65
N LYS A 67 -9.65 12.65 3.52
CA LYS A 67 -8.22 12.29 3.67
C LYS A 67 -8.04 10.85 4.12
N MET A 68 -8.87 10.38 5.06
CA MET A 68 -8.83 9.00 5.52
C MET A 68 -9.23 8.01 4.42
N ILE A 69 -10.23 8.35 3.61
CA ILE A 69 -10.68 7.52 2.47
C ILE A 69 -9.59 7.45 1.40
N GLU A 70 -8.98 8.56 1.03
CA GLU A 70 -7.91 8.62 0.03
C GLU A 70 -6.69 7.78 0.45
N ARG A 71 -6.25 7.91 1.71
CA ARG A 71 -5.20 7.06 2.29
C ARG A 71 -5.58 5.58 2.30
N GLY A 72 -6.86 5.28 2.54
CA GLY A 72 -7.39 3.92 2.48
C GLY A 72 -7.28 3.34 1.07
N MET A 73 -7.63 4.11 0.05
CA MET A 73 -7.58 3.69 -1.36
C MET A 73 -6.16 3.54 -1.90
N GLU A 74 -5.22 4.34 -1.41
CA GLU A 74 -3.80 4.21 -1.78
C GLU A 74 -3.10 3.06 -1.04
N SER A 75 -3.73 2.50 0.00
CA SER A 75 -3.13 1.42 0.77
C SER A 75 -2.91 0.16 -0.07
N CYS A 76 -1.77 -0.50 0.17
CA CYS A 76 -1.45 -1.76 -0.51
C CYS A 76 -2.48 -2.85 -0.23
N ALA A 77 -3.09 -2.86 0.97
CA ALA A 77 -4.14 -3.80 1.31
C ALA A 77 -5.38 -3.63 0.42
N PHE A 78 -5.82 -2.39 0.22
CA PHE A 78 -6.98 -2.10 -0.62
C PHE A 78 -6.72 -2.38 -2.10
N LYS A 79 -5.56 -1.95 -2.63
CA LYS A 79 -5.13 -2.28 -4.01
C LYS A 79 -5.10 -3.79 -4.24
N SER A 80 -4.50 -4.53 -3.31
CA SER A 80 -4.42 -6.00 -3.38
C SER A 80 -5.79 -6.66 -3.33
N LEU A 81 -6.72 -6.14 -2.50
CA LEU A 81 -8.08 -6.64 -2.42
C LEU A 81 -8.85 -6.41 -3.73
N LEU A 82 -8.73 -5.23 -4.32
CA LEU A 82 -9.34 -4.94 -5.62
C LEU A 82 -8.79 -5.86 -6.71
N ALA A 83 -7.47 -6.06 -6.75
CA ALA A 83 -6.84 -6.99 -7.69
C ALA A 83 -7.25 -8.45 -7.43
N CYS A 84 -7.43 -8.85 -6.17
CA CYS A 84 -7.92 -10.16 -5.76
C CYS A 84 -9.34 -10.41 -6.29
N VAL A 85 -10.25 -9.45 -6.07
CA VAL A 85 -11.65 -9.55 -6.54
C VAL A 85 -11.71 -9.53 -8.06
N GLY A 86 -10.95 -8.65 -8.72
CA GLY A 86 -10.84 -8.61 -10.18
C GLY A 86 -10.33 -9.92 -10.76
N GLY A 87 -9.26 -10.48 -10.17
CA GLY A 87 -8.72 -11.79 -10.53
C GLY A 87 -9.71 -12.93 -10.29
N PHE A 88 -10.47 -12.90 -9.21
CA PHE A 88 -11.49 -13.89 -8.90
C PHE A 88 -12.60 -13.90 -9.96
N VAL A 89 -13.12 -12.73 -10.33
CA VAL A 89 -14.19 -12.60 -11.34
C VAL A 89 -13.69 -13.05 -12.71
N LEU A 90 -12.52 -12.58 -13.14
CA LEU A 90 -11.93 -12.97 -14.42
C LEU A 90 -11.60 -14.47 -14.47
N GLY A 91 -11.01 -15.01 -13.40
CA GLY A 91 -10.69 -16.43 -13.31
C GLY A 91 -11.91 -17.33 -13.24
N GLY A 92 -12.99 -16.87 -12.59
CA GLY A 92 -14.27 -17.57 -12.54
C GLY A 92 -14.95 -17.61 -13.91
N ALA A 93 -14.99 -16.47 -14.61
CA ALA A 93 -15.53 -16.40 -15.97
C ALA A 93 -14.74 -17.29 -16.95
N PHE A 94 -13.41 -17.19 -16.91
CA PHE A 94 -12.52 -18.03 -17.71
C PHE A 94 -12.66 -19.52 -17.37
N GLY A 95 -12.83 -19.84 -16.08
CA GLY A 95 -12.97 -21.21 -15.60
C GLY A 95 -14.29 -21.86 -16.00
N VAL A 96 -15.41 -21.13 -15.93
CA VAL A 96 -16.72 -21.61 -16.40
C VAL A 96 -16.73 -21.77 -17.91
N PHE A 97 -16.15 -20.82 -18.65
CA PHE A 97 -16.01 -20.92 -20.09
C PHE A 97 -15.19 -22.15 -20.51
N THR A 98 -14.05 -22.38 -19.85
CA THR A 98 -13.19 -23.55 -20.10
C THR A 98 -13.89 -24.86 -19.74
N ALA A 99 -14.69 -24.88 -18.68
CA ALA A 99 -15.49 -26.06 -18.34
C ALA A 99 -16.61 -26.32 -19.36
N GLY A 100 -17.14 -25.30 -20.03
CA GLY A 100 -18.17 -25.41 -21.06
C GLY A 100 -17.70 -26.02 -22.38
N ILE A 101 -16.40 -25.90 -22.68
CA ILE A 101 -15.79 -26.51 -23.87
C ILE A 101 -15.25 -27.92 -23.60
N ASP A 102 -15.21 -28.34 -22.33
CA ASP A 102 -14.70 -29.66 -21.94
C ASP A 102 -15.78 -30.73 -22.17
N THR A 103 -15.60 -31.56 -23.21
CA THR A 103 -16.53 -32.63 -23.57
C THR A 103 -16.48 -33.84 -22.61
N ASN A 104 -15.62 -33.81 -21.59
CA ASN A 104 -15.44 -34.92 -20.65
C ASN A 104 -16.44 -34.89 -19.47
N VAL A 105 -17.27 -33.86 -19.35
CA VAL A 105 -18.21 -33.65 -18.21
C VAL A 105 -19.44 -34.58 -18.18
N GLY A 106 -19.46 -35.67 -18.95
CA GLY A 106 -20.66 -36.50 -19.12
C GLY A 106 -20.46 -37.99 -19.40
N PHE A 107 -19.24 -38.53 -19.37
CA PHE A 107 -18.99 -39.96 -19.58
C PHE A 107 -18.44 -40.61 -18.32
N ASP A 108 -19.33 -41.00 -17.41
CA ASP A 108 -18.98 -41.90 -16.31
C ASP A 108 -18.87 -43.34 -16.88
N PRO A 109 -17.73 -44.06 -16.75
CA PRO A 109 -17.55 -45.38 -17.35
C PRO A 109 -18.46 -46.47 -16.78
N LYS A 110 -19.18 -46.18 -15.69
CA LYS A 110 -19.93 -47.17 -14.91
C LYS A 110 -21.42 -47.25 -15.27
N ASP A 111 -22.01 -46.21 -15.87
CA ASP A 111 -23.43 -46.20 -16.27
C ASP A 111 -23.69 -45.25 -17.47
N PRO A 112 -23.76 -45.75 -18.72
CA PRO A 112 -23.87 -44.94 -19.94
C PRO A 112 -25.27 -44.34 -20.20
N LEU A 113 -26.24 -44.52 -19.29
CA LEU A 113 -27.65 -44.14 -19.48
C LEU A 113 -28.21 -43.19 -18.41
N ARG A 114 -27.35 -42.60 -17.56
CA ARG A 114 -27.75 -41.43 -16.78
C ARG A 114 -27.32 -40.18 -17.53
N THR A 115 -28.27 -39.51 -18.18
CA THR A 115 -28.11 -38.11 -18.53
C THR A 115 -27.68 -37.37 -17.26
N PRO A 116 -26.45 -36.84 -17.17
CA PRO A 116 -26.01 -36.15 -15.96
C PRO A 116 -26.99 -35.01 -15.73
N THR A 117 -27.55 -34.94 -14.53
CA THR A 117 -28.54 -33.90 -14.21
C THR A 117 -27.89 -32.56 -14.51
N ALA A 118 -28.58 -31.62 -15.17
CA ALA A 118 -28.02 -30.29 -15.45
C ALA A 118 -27.43 -29.62 -14.19
N ARG A 119 -27.96 -29.96 -13.01
CA ARG A 119 -27.45 -29.54 -11.70
C ARG A 119 -26.11 -30.15 -11.31
N GLU A 120 -25.83 -31.40 -11.66
CA GLU A 120 -24.54 -32.06 -11.40
C GLU A 120 -23.45 -31.51 -12.32
N VAL A 121 -23.78 -31.33 -13.60
CA VAL A 121 -22.87 -30.69 -14.57
C VAL A 121 -22.55 -29.26 -14.12
N LEU A 122 -23.57 -28.45 -13.79
CA LEU A 122 -23.35 -27.09 -13.27
C LEU A 122 -22.53 -27.07 -11.97
N LYS A 123 -22.68 -28.08 -11.11
CA LYS A 123 -21.91 -28.17 -9.87
C LYS A 123 -20.45 -28.51 -10.14
N ASP A 124 -20.15 -29.44 -11.06
CA ASP A 124 -18.78 -29.77 -11.44
C ASP A 124 -18.10 -28.61 -12.19
N MET A 125 -18.82 -27.97 -13.13
CA MET A 125 -18.36 -26.75 -13.81
C MET A 125 -18.09 -25.62 -12.82
N GLY A 126 -18.96 -25.43 -11.83
CA GLY A 126 -18.80 -24.44 -10.78
C GLY A 126 -17.62 -24.74 -9.85
N GLN A 127 -17.37 -26.01 -9.53
CA GLN A 127 -16.22 -26.42 -8.73
C GLN A 127 -14.89 -26.16 -9.46
N ARG A 128 -14.83 -26.48 -10.76
CA ARG A 128 -13.68 -26.17 -11.62
C ARG A 128 -13.51 -24.66 -11.81
N GLY A 129 -14.60 -23.93 -12.03
CA GLY A 129 -14.58 -22.46 -12.12
C GLY A 129 -14.06 -21.81 -10.82
N MET A 130 -14.48 -22.34 -9.66
CA MET A 130 -14.04 -21.86 -8.35
C MET A 130 -12.55 -22.10 -8.10
N SER A 131 -11.97 -23.20 -8.58
CA SER A 131 -10.53 -23.44 -8.45
C SER A 131 -9.73 -22.47 -9.31
N TYR A 132 -10.16 -22.19 -10.54
CA TYR A 132 -9.53 -21.17 -11.39
C TYR A 132 -9.65 -19.77 -10.77
N ALA A 133 -10.84 -19.38 -10.33
CA ALA A 133 -11.08 -18.09 -9.66
C ALA A 133 -10.13 -17.86 -8.49
N LYS A 134 -9.93 -18.87 -7.62
CA LYS A 134 -9.00 -18.79 -6.48
C LYS A 134 -7.54 -18.60 -6.92
N ASN A 135 -7.11 -19.32 -7.96
CA ASN A 135 -5.74 -19.20 -8.46
C ASN A 135 -5.46 -17.81 -9.06
N PHE A 136 -6.36 -17.28 -9.88
CA PHE A 136 -6.24 -15.95 -10.46
C PHE A 136 -6.34 -14.84 -9.40
N ALA A 137 -7.20 -15.02 -8.40
CA ALA A 137 -7.30 -14.11 -7.26
C ALA A 137 -5.97 -14.01 -6.49
N ILE A 138 -5.34 -15.16 -6.18
CA ILE A 138 -4.05 -15.20 -5.48
C ILE A 138 -2.95 -14.53 -6.30
N VAL A 139 -2.86 -14.83 -7.60
CA VAL A 139 -1.85 -14.23 -8.48
C VAL A 139 -2.04 -12.71 -8.57
N GLY A 140 -3.27 -12.23 -8.79
CA GLY A 140 -3.58 -10.81 -8.87
C GLY A 140 -3.30 -10.07 -7.57
N ALA A 141 -3.68 -10.66 -6.42
CA ALA A 141 -3.40 -10.10 -5.11
C ALA A 141 -1.89 -9.99 -4.84
N MET A 142 -1.13 -11.05 -5.14
CA MET A 142 0.33 -11.06 -4.92
C MET A 142 1.05 -10.06 -5.83
N PHE A 143 0.62 -9.95 -7.09
CA PHE A 143 1.18 -8.99 -8.03
C PHE A 143 0.98 -7.54 -7.54
N SER A 144 -0.26 -7.15 -7.23
CA SER A 144 -0.58 -5.80 -6.78
C SER A 144 0.03 -5.46 -5.41
N CYS A 145 0.06 -6.42 -4.48
CA CYS A 145 0.69 -6.23 -3.17
C CYS A 145 2.19 -5.97 -3.31
N THR A 146 2.87 -6.80 -4.11
CA THR A 146 4.32 -6.70 -4.29
C THR A 146 4.71 -5.42 -5.01
N GLU A 147 3.94 -5.04 -6.05
CA GLU A 147 4.13 -3.78 -6.75
C GLU A 147 3.99 -2.59 -5.79
N CYS A 148 2.92 -2.54 -5.00
CA CYS A 148 2.69 -1.46 -4.05
C CYS A 148 3.79 -1.36 -2.98
N ILE A 149 4.31 -2.49 -2.48
CA ILE A 149 5.43 -2.49 -1.53
C ILE A 149 6.70 -1.96 -2.18
N ILE A 150 7.01 -2.38 -3.41
CA ILE A 150 8.20 -1.90 -4.15
C ILE A 150 8.08 -0.41 -4.45
N GLU A 151 6.91 0.04 -4.91
CA GLU A 151 6.61 1.43 -5.18
C GLU A 151 6.73 2.29 -3.91
N SER A 152 6.16 1.83 -2.80
CA SER A 152 6.26 2.50 -1.50
C SER A 152 7.69 2.60 -0.99
N HIS A 153 8.52 1.57 -1.23
CA HIS A 153 9.93 1.57 -0.84
C HIS A 153 10.78 2.48 -1.75
N ARG A 154 10.52 2.53 -3.06
CA ARG A 154 11.31 3.33 -4.02
C ARG A 154 10.83 4.77 -4.17
N GLY A 155 9.58 5.06 -3.80
CA GLY A 155 8.94 6.37 -3.98
C GLY A 155 8.79 6.80 -5.44
N LYS A 156 8.80 5.84 -6.39
CA LYS A 156 8.71 6.10 -7.84
C LYS A 156 7.87 5.02 -8.50
N SER A 157 6.95 5.41 -9.39
CA SER A 157 6.20 4.52 -10.27
C SER A 157 6.88 4.43 -11.64
N ASP A 158 7.55 3.31 -11.89
CA ASP A 158 8.23 3.02 -13.17
C ASP A 158 7.81 1.63 -13.66
N TRP A 159 7.93 1.39 -14.98
CA TRP A 159 7.74 0.07 -15.60
C TRP A 159 8.56 -1.05 -14.95
N LYS A 160 9.71 -0.72 -14.36
CA LYS A 160 10.57 -1.68 -13.64
C LYS A 160 9.87 -2.27 -12.42
N ASN A 161 8.98 -1.53 -11.76
CA ASN A 161 8.25 -2.02 -10.60
C ASN A 161 7.34 -3.20 -10.98
N ALA A 162 6.66 -3.10 -12.13
CA ALA A 162 5.84 -4.17 -12.69
C ALA A 162 6.67 -5.42 -13.05
N VAL A 163 7.87 -5.23 -13.60
CA VAL A 163 8.78 -6.35 -13.94
C VAL A 163 9.30 -7.04 -12.67
N TYR A 164 9.69 -6.26 -11.65
CA TYR A 164 10.16 -6.81 -10.39
C TYR A 164 9.03 -7.52 -9.62
N SER A 165 7.83 -6.93 -9.54
CA SER A 165 6.67 -7.55 -8.90
C SER A 165 6.24 -8.82 -9.63
N GLY A 166 6.29 -8.82 -10.97
CA GLY A 166 6.08 -9.98 -11.82
C GLY A 166 7.07 -11.10 -11.51
N CYS A 167 8.38 -10.80 -11.53
CA CYS A 167 9.41 -11.80 -11.19
C CYS A 167 9.23 -12.37 -9.78
N VAL A 168 9.00 -11.52 -8.77
CA VAL A 168 8.84 -11.97 -7.37
C VAL A 168 7.59 -12.83 -7.23
N THR A 169 6.46 -12.41 -7.80
CA THR A 169 5.20 -13.16 -7.75
C THR A 169 5.33 -14.50 -8.47
N GLY A 170 5.81 -14.50 -9.71
CA GLY A 170 6.02 -15.72 -10.51
C GLY A 170 7.09 -16.63 -9.92
N GLY A 171 8.14 -16.07 -9.33
CA GLY A 171 9.18 -16.78 -8.62
C GLY A 171 8.67 -17.47 -7.37
N ALA A 172 7.93 -16.77 -6.51
CA ALA A 172 7.35 -17.33 -5.29
C ALA A 172 6.34 -18.45 -5.60
N ILE A 173 5.50 -18.24 -6.61
CA ILE A 173 4.51 -19.20 -7.09
C ILE A 173 5.17 -20.39 -7.80
N GLY A 174 6.28 -20.19 -8.51
CA GLY A 174 7.03 -21.25 -9.17
C GLY A 174 7.88 -22.07 -8.19
N PHE A 175 8.39 -21.45 -7.13
CA PHE A 175 9.32 -22.08 -6.19
C PHE A 175 8.69 -23.26 -5.44
N ARG A 176 7.37 -23.26 -5.21
CA ARG A 176 6.64 -24.42 -4.65
C ARG A 176 6.73 -25.68 -5.53
N ALA A 177 6.99 -25.54 -6.83
CA ALA A 177 7.24 -26.65 -7.75
C ALA A 177 8.75 -26.96 -7.93
N GLY A 178 9.62 -26.25 -7.21
CA GLY A 178 11.08 -26.40 -7.22
C GLY A 178 11.82 -25.16 -7.71
N LEU A 179 13.14 -25.11 -7.45
CA LEU A 179 13.99 -23.96 -7.81
C LEU A 179 14.00 -23.66 -9.32
N LYS A 180 14.07 -24.70 -10.17
CA LYS A 180 14.04 -24.54 -11.63
C LYS A 180 12.73 -23.90 -12.11
N ALA A 181 11.60 -24.32 -11.54
CA ALA A 181 10.29 -23.75 -11.82
C ALA A 181 10.17 -22.31 -11.29
N GLY A 182 10.80 -21.99 -10.16
CA GLY A 182 10.89 -20.63 -9.63
C GLY A 182 11.64 -19.67 -10.56
N VAL A 183 12.81 -20.07 -11.08
CA VAL A 183 13.58 -19.24 -12.02
C VAL A 183 12.82 -19.04 -13.33
N LEU A 184 12.24 -20.10 -13.89
CA LEU A 184 11.40 -20.01 -15.09
C LEU A 184 10.16 -19.14 -14.83
N GLY A 185 9.54 -19.28 -13.67
CA GLY A 185 8.38 -18.50 -13.23
C GLY A 185 8.70 -17.01 -13.10
N CYS A 186 9.84 -16.66 -12.50
CA CYS A 186 10.30 -15.27 -12.45
C CYS A 186 10.49 -14.71 -13.87
N GLY A 187 11.21 -15.41 -14.74
CA GLY A 187 11.45 -14.94 -16.11
C GLY A 187 10.17 -14.77 -16.92
N GLY A 188 9.26 -15.75 -16.84
CA GLY A 188 7.98 -15.72 -17.55
C GLY A 188 7.06 -14.59 -17.08
N PHE A 189 6.87 -14.44 -15.77
CA PHE A 189 6.03 -13.37 -15.23
C PHE A 189 6.67 -11.99 -15.41
N ALA A 190 8.00 -11.86 -15.30
CA ALA A 190 8.70 -10.61 -15.60
C ALA A 190 8.50 -10.17 -17.05
N ALA A 191 8.64 -11.10 -18.00
CA ALA A 191 8.42 -10.83 -19.42
C ALA A 191 6.96 -10.49 -19.70
N PHE A 192 6.00 -11.22 -19.12
CA PHE A 192 4.58 -10.94 -19.25
C PHE A 192 4.22 -9.55 -18.72
N SER A 193 4.68 -9.20 -17.52
CA SER A 193 4.46 -7.87 -16.94
C SER A 193 5.11 -6.76 -17.77
N ALA A 194 6.31 -6.98 -18.31
CA ALA A 194 6.95 -6.02 -19.22
C ALA A 194 6.13 -5.81 -20.50
N ALA A 195 5.60 -6.87 -21.07
CA ALA A 195 4.79 -6.81 -22.29
C ALA A 195 3.46 -6.09 -22.07
N ILE A 196 2.78 -6.34 -20.93
CA ILE A 196 1.55 -5.62 -20.56
C ILE A 196 1.83 -4.14 -20.35
N GLU A 197 2.89 -3.80 -19.63
CA GLU A 197 3.29 -2.41 -19.41
C GLU A 197 3.66 -1.70 -20.72
N TYR A 198 4.30 -2.41 -21.66
CA TYR A 198 4.56 -1.88 -23.00
C TYR A 198 3.29 -1.66 -23.81
N TYR A 199 2.28 -2.52 -23.65
CA TYR A 199 1.01 -2.41 -24.37
C TYR A 199 0.09 -1.32 -23.79
N LEU A 200 0.09 -1.12 -22.47
CA LEU A 200 -0.77 -0.15 -21.78
C LEU A 200 -0.19 1.27 -21.74
N ARG A 201 1.06 1.46 -22.18
CA ARG A 201 1.77 2.74 -22.17
C ARG A 201 1.74 3.43 -23.52
#